data_AF-A0A061B6J6-F1
#
_entry.id   AF-A0A061B6J6-F1
#
_cell.length_a   1.000
_cell.length_b   1.000
_cell.length_c   1.000
_cell.angle_alpha   90.00
_cell.angle_beta   90.00
_cell.angle_gamma   90.00
#
_symmetry.space_group_name_H-M   'P 1'
#
loop_
_entity.id
_entity.type
_entity.pdbx_description
1 polymer ?
#
loop_
_entity_poly.entity_id
_entity_poly.type
_entity_poly.pdbx_seq_one_letter_code
_entity_poly.pdbx_strand_id
1 'polypeptide(L)'
;MSTQAEHPCSVCDRKTKTTCGGCRVVYFCDRSCQAAIWSTHKWLCKNSPDMFTFPALTTDEAATLKQLVGDSNPIVKTAMKRIKLRERDGWQSGKYDVSRVFPSSHPGPKTLTVRHTRTVPPRAELYRRPRTR
;
A
#
# COMPACT_ATOMS: atom_id res chain seq x y z
N MET A 1 -17.57 12.69 35.29
CA MET A 1 -17.92 11.68 34.28
C MET A 1 -17.35 12.17 32.94
N SER A 2 -16.25 11.59 32.48
CA SER A 2 -15.56 12.07 31.28
C SER A 2 -16.29 11.59 30.02
N THR A 3 -16.91 12.51 29.30
CA THR A 3 -17.59 12.25 28.02
C THR A 3 -16.53 11.97 26.95
N GLN A 4 -16.29 10.68 26.64
CA GLN A 4 -15.47 10.31 25.49
C GLN A 4 -16.17 10.72 24.19
N ALA A 5 -15.48 11.50 23.37
CA ALA A 5 -15.94 11.91 22.06
C ALA A 5 -16.22 10.68 21.18
N GLU A 6 -17.41 10.64 20.58
CA GLU A 6 -17.81 9.59 19.64
C GLU A 6 -17.35 9.99 18.24
N HIS A 7 -16.71 9.07 17.53
CA HIS A 7 -16.22 9.27 16.18
C HIS A 7 -16.95 8.34 15.19
N PRO A 8 -17.13 8.75 13.92
CA PRO A 8 -17.75 7.91 12.91
C PRO A 8 -16.84 6.73 12.52
N CYS A 9 -17.44 5.56 12.32
CA CYS A 9 -16.76 4.39 11.78
C CYS A 9 -16.35 4.64 10.32
N SER A 10 -15.09 4.38 9.97
CA SER A 10 -14.58 4.64 8.62
C SER A 10 -15.14 3.75 7.50
N VAL A 11 -16.09 2.86 7.80
CA VAL A 11 -16.70 1.94 6.83
C VAL A 11 -18.21 2.12 6.71
N CYS A 12 -18.90 2.43 7.80
CA CYS A 12 -20.37 2.50 7.85
C CYS A 12 -20.91 3.74 8.58
N ASP A 13 -20.03 4.68 8.95
CA ASP A 13 -20.34 5.96 9.59
C ASP A 13 -21.08 5.91 10.93
N ARG A 14 -21.37 4.71 11.45
CA ARG A 14 -21.93 4.54 12.80
C ARG A 14 -20.97 5.10 13.86
N LYS A 15 -21.54 5.76 14.87
CA LYS A 15 -20.78 6.29 16.01
C LYS A 15 -20.09 5.16 16.76
N THR A 16 -18.81 5.34 17.03
CA THR A 16 -17.97 4.38 17.73
C THR A 16 -16.95 5.09 18.61
N LYS A 17 -16.52 4.41 19.66
CA LYS A 17 -15.42 4.80 20.54
C LYS A 17 -14.20 3.91 20.33
N THR A 18 -14.35 2.82 19.57
CA THR A 18 -13.30 1.83 19.38
C THR A 18 -12.41 2.18 18.19
N THR A 19 -11.12 2.24 18.45
CA THR A 19 -10.07 2.47 17.46
C THR A 19 -9.36 1.17 17.10
N CYS A 20 -8.66 1.15 15.96
CA CYS A 20 -7.71 0.08 15.66
C CYS A 20 -6.68 -0.07 16.79
N GLY A 21 -6.56 -1.27 17.37
CA GLY A 21 -5.61 -1.53 18.46
C GLY A 21 -4.13 -1.38 18.06
N GLY A 22 -3.83 -1.42 16.76
CA GLY A 22 -2.47 -1.27 16.23
C GLY A 22 -2.02 0.19 16.11
N CYS A 23 -2.81 1.02 15.42
CA CYS A 23 -2.43 2.42 15.15
C CYS A 23 -3.15 3.46 16.01
N ARG A 24 -4.33 3.14 16.56
CA ARG A 24 -5.19 4.05 17.34
C ARG A 24 -5.61 5.35 16.61
N VAL A 25 -5.47 5.39 15.28
CA VAL A 25 -5.84 6.55 14.45
C VAL A 25 -7.24 6.38 13.84
N VAL A 26 -7.55 5.18 13.34
CA VAL A 26 -8.79 4.91 12.59
C VAL A 26 -9.83 4.27 13.53
N TYR A 27 -11.09 4.72 13.39
CA TYR A 27 -12.22 4.26 14.20
C TYR A 27 -13.05 3.23 13.46
N PHE A 28 -13.40 2.15 14.16
CA PHE A 28 -14.25 1.07 13.65
C PHE A 28 -15.33 0.76 14.68
N CYS A 29 -16.57 0.53 14.27
CA CYS A 29 -17.61 0.12 15.21
C CYS A 29 -17.42 -1.33 15.67
N ASP A 30 -16.94 -2.21 14.80
CA ASP A 30 -16.81 -3.65 15.05
C ASP A 30 -15.64 -4.26 14.28
N ARG A 31 -15.27 -5.50 14.66
CA ARG A 31 -14.23 -6.30 13.97
C ARG A 31 -14.59 -6.58 12.50
N SER A 32 -15.88 -6.65 12.17
CA SER A 32 -16.34 -6.84 10.78
C SER A 32 -15.96 -5.65 9.89
N CYS A 33 -16.19 -4.42 10.35
CA CYS A 33 -15.78 -3.20 9.65
C CYS A 33 -14.26 -3.10 9.54
N GLN A 34 -13.52 -3.45 10.60
CA GLN A 34 -12.05 -3.49 10.52
C GLN A 34 -11.57 -4.51 9.48
N ALA A 35 -12.15 -5.72 9.44
CA ALA A 35 -11.79 -6.76 8.50
C ALA A 35 -12.13 -6.40 7.04
N ALA A 36 -13.26 -5.72 6.82
CA ALA A 36 -13.70 -5.29 5.49
C ALA A 36 -12.67 -4.41 4.77
N ILE A 37 -11.98 -3.54 5.51
CA ILE A 37 -10.95 -2.63 4.97
C ILE A 37 -9.52 -3.07 5.31
N TRP A 38 -9.32 -4.23 5.94
CA TRP A 38 -8.00 -4.67 6.41
C TRP A 38 -6.99 -4.86 5.28
N SER A 39 -7.45 -5.24 4.08
CA SER A 39 -6.60 -5.43 2.89
C SER A 39 -5.82 -4.16 2.52
N THR A 40 -6.40 -2.98 2.70
CA THR A 40 -5.76 -1.68 2.47
C THR A 40 -5.20 -1.11 3.78
N HIS A 41 -5.95 -1.16 4.87
CA HIS A 41 -5.54 -0.59 6.16
C HIS A 41 -4.24 -1.19 6.68
N LYS A 42 -3.95 -2.48 6.45
CA LYS A 42 -2.71 -3.12 6.91
C LYS A 42 -1.43 -2.42 6.43
N TRP A 43 -1.48 -1.76 5.28
CA TRP A 43 -0.34 -1.05 4.70
C TRP A 43 -0.13 0.34 5.29
N LEU A 44 -1.19 0.92 5.86
CA LEU A 44 -1.19 2.23 6.49
C LEU A 44 -1.17 2.12 8.03
N CYS A 45 -1.45 0.94 8.58
CA CYS A 45 -1.53 0.70 10.00
C CYS A 45 -0.15 0.82 10.65
N LYS A 46 -0.07 1.66 11.68
CA LYS A 46 1.15 2.05 12.44
C LYS A 46 2.07 3.02 11.72
N ASN A 47 1.71 3.49 10.52
CA ASN A 47 2.42 4.58 9.87
C ASN A 47 1.96 5.91 10.45
N SER A 48 2.78 6.95 10.29
CA SER A 48 2.39 8.30 10.70
C SER A 48 1.18 8.76 9.89
N PRO A 49 0.13 9.32 10.53
CA PRO A 49 -1.05 9.81 9.82
C PRO A 49 -0.72 10.95 8.86
N ASP A 50 0.37 11.67 9.11
CA ASP A 50 0.84 12.79 8.30
C ASP A 50 1.65 12.36 7.06
N MET A 51 1.96 11.06 6.91
CA MET A 51 2.75 10.56 5.79
C MET A 51 2.00 9.47 5.02
N PHE A 52 1.63 9.81 3.78
CA PHE A 52 1.12 8.82 2.85
C PHE A 52 2.30 7.99 2.30
N THR A 53 2.49 6.80 2.86
CA THR A 53 3.50 5.86 2.40
C THR A 53 2.92 4.92 1.35
N PHE A 54 3.59 4.80 0.21
CA PHE A 54 3.33 3.69 -0.71
C PHE A 54 3.72 2.36 -0.05
N PRO A 55 3.04 1.25 -0.38
CA PRO A 55 3.49 -0.08 0.04
C PRO A 55 4.94 -0.30 -0.41
N ALA A 56 5.73 -0.95 0.44
CA ALA A 56 7.13 -1.25 0.11
C ALA A 56 7.17 -2.13 -1.15
N LEU A 57 8.01 -1.73 -2.11
CA LEU A 57 8.25 -2.52 -3.30
C LEU A 57 8.81 -3.89 -2.92
N THR A 58 8.40 -4.91 -3.66
CA THR A 58 9.06 -6.22 -3.61
C THR A 58 10.50 -6.09 -4.12
N THR A 59 11.34 -7.09 -3.80
CA THR A 59 12.73 -7.11 -4.26
C THR A 59 12.83 -7.08 -5.79
N ASP A 60 11.91 -7.75 -6.47
CA ASP A 60 11.90 -7.86 -7.93
C ASP A 60 11.44 -6.56 -8.59
N GLU A 61 10.41 -5.91 -8.03
CA GLU A 61 9.98 -4.58 -8.46
C GLU A 61 11.08 -3.54 -8.23
N ALA A 62 11.75 -3.58 -7.07
CA ALA A 62 12.85 -2.69 -6.77
C ALA A 62 14.05 -2.91 -7.70
N ALA A 63 14.35 -4.17 -8.05
CA ALA A 63 15.40 -4.49 -9.01
C ALA A 63 15.06 -3.98 -10.42
N THR A 64 13.81 -4.17 -10.86
CA THR A 64 13.31 -3.68 -12.14
C THR A 64 13.40 -2.15 -12.23
N LEU A 65 13.00 -1.44 -11.16
CA LEU A 65 13.15 0.02 -11.12
C LEU A 65 14.62 0.46 -11.19
N LYS A 66 15.52 -0.21 -10.48
CA LYS A 66 16.96 0.10 -10.53
C LYS A 66 17.52 -0.05 -11.95
N GLN A 67 17.10 -1.10 -12.66
CA GLN A 67 17.49 -1.31 -14.06
C GLN A 67 16.94 -0.19 -14.96
N LEU A 68 15.66 0.16 -14.84
CA LEU A 68 15.03 1.21 -15.67
C LEU A 68 15.62 2.61 -15.44
N VAL A 69 15.96 2.95 -14.20
CA VAL A 69 16.57 4.25 -13.86
C VAL A 69 18.00 4.37 -14.42
N GLY A 70 18.73 3.26 -14.49
CA GLY A 70 20.08 3.19 -15.05
C GLY A 70 20.15 2.80 -16.53
N ASP A 71 19.00 2.57 -17.18
CA ASP A 71 18.97 2.01 -18.53
C ASP A 71 19.54 3.02 -19.55
N SER A 72 20.45 2.53 -20.39
CA SER A 72 21.07 3.31 -21.47
C SER A 72 20.21 3.33 -22.74
N ASN A 73 19.08 2.62 -22.76
CA ASN A 73 18.14 2.62 -23.87
C ASN A 73 17.67 4.06 -24.19
N PRO A 74 17.84 4.54 -25.44
CA PRO A 74 17.53 5.92 -25.81
C PRO A 74 16.04 6.27 -25.65
N ILE A 75 15.14 5.28 -25.79
CA ILE A 75 13.70 5.46 -25.60
C ILE A 75 13.40 5.71 -24.13
N VAL A 76 13.91 4.87 -23.24
CA VAL A 76 13.72 4.99 -21.78
C VAL A 76 14.34 6.29 -21.26
N LYS A 77 15.55 6.62 -21.70
CA LYS A 77 16.24 7.87 -21.35
C LYS A 77 15.47 9.11 -21.80
N THR A 78 14.89 9.08 -23.01
CA THR A 78 14.06 10.19 -23.51
C THR A 78 12.76 10.31 -22.75
N ALA A 79 12.10 9.18 -22.44
CA ALA A 79 10.87 9.16 -21.66
C ALA A 79 11.11 9.70 -20.23
N MET A 80 12.15 9.22 -19.53
CA MET A 80 12.55 9.70 -18.21
C MET A 80 12.85 11.21 -18.22
N LYS A 81 13.53 11.73 -19.24
CA LYS A 81 13.81 13.17 -19.36
C LYS A 81 12.56 14.03 -19.56
N ARG A 82 11.50 13.47 -20.15
CA ARG A 82 10.20 14.16 -20.34
C ARG A 82 9.36 14.17 -19.06
N ILE A 83 9.53 13.19 -18.17
CA ILE A 83 8.92 13.17 -16.85
C ILE A 83 9.64 14.21 -15.98
N LYS A 84 9.26 15.47 -16.13
CA LYS A 84 9.66 16.56 -15.22
C LYS A 84 8.60 16.72 -14.15
N LEU A 85 8.84 16.18 -12.97
CA LEU A 85 8.08 16.51 -11.77
C LEU A 85 8.43 17.95 -11.39
N ARG A 86 7.48 18.88 -11.50
CA ARG A 86 7.74 20.29 -11.16
C ARG A 86 7.32 20.53 -9.71
N GLU A 87 8.03 21.40 -9.01
CA GLU A 87 7.67 21.78 -7.63
C GLU A 87 6.25 22.37 -7.53
N ARG A 88 5.80 23.06 -8.60
CA ARG A 88 4.42 23.58 -8.71
C ARG A 88 3.35 22.50 -8.74
N ASP A 89 3.71 21.25 -9.04
CA ASP A 89 2.78 20.11 -9.05
C ASP A 89 2.67 19.47 -7.64
N GLY A 90 3.19 20.15 -6.61
CA GLY A 90 3.14 19.73 -5.22
C GLY A 90 4.25 18.78 -4.80
N TRP A 91 5.19 18.45 -5.70
CA TRP A 91 6.31 17.57 -5.39
C TRP A 91 7.48 18.34 -4.79
N GLN A 92 7.71 18.16 -3.48
CA GLN A 92 8.84 18.79 -2.77
C GLN A 92 10.05 17.85 -2.77
N SER A 93 11.11 18.19 -3.50
CA SER A 93 12.40 17.50 -3.41
C SER A 93 13.23 18.07 -2.24
N GLY A 94 13.79 17.22 -1.39
CA GLY A 94 14.84 17.60 -0.43
C GLY A 94 14.41 18.22 0.91
N LYS A 95 13.12 18.24 1.28
CA LYS A 95 12.64 18.75 2.59
C LYS A 95 11.89 17.73 3.46
N TYR A 96 11.99 16.44 3.15
CA TYR A 96 11.46 15.40 4.02
C TYR A 96 12.57 14.98 5.00
N ASP A 97 12.50 15.46 6.24
CA ASP A 97 13.37 14.99 7.32
C ASP A 97 13.00 13.54 7.66
N VAL A 98 13.73 12.58 7.09
CA VAL A 98 13.55 11.15 7.37
C VAL A 98 14.08 10.75 8.75
N SER A 99 14.92 11.59 9.34
CA SER A 99 15.62 11.37 10.61
C SER A 99 14.69 11.40 11.83
N ARG A 100 13.57 12.13 11.76
CA ARG A 100 12.52 12.15 12.80
C ARG A 100 11.63 10.91 12.81
N VAL A 101 11.69 10.03 11.80
CA VAL A 101 10.59 9.09 11.52
C VAL A 101 10.97 7.61 11.70
N PHE A 102 12.25 7.24 11.54
CA PHE A 102 12.71 5.87 11.79
C PHE A 102 13.45 5.79 13.13
N PRO A 103 12.79 5.51 14.27
CA PRO A 103 13.52 5.04 15.43
C PRO A 103 14.29 3.78 15.01
N SER A 104 15.56 3.72 15.38
CA SER A 104 16.59 2.75 14.95
C SER A 104 16.32 1.28 15.34
N SER A 105 15.06 0.92 15.57
CA SER A 105 14.58 -0.31 16.18
C SER A 105 13.62 -1.07 15.26
N HIS A 106 13.79 -1.00 13.94
CA HIS A 106 13.13 -1.96 13.06
C HIS A 106 13.91 -3.29 13.11
N PRO A 107 13.32 -4.41 13.57
CA PRO A 107 13.84 -5.71 13.19
C PRO A 107 13.78 -5.77 11.66
N GLY A 108 14.91 -6.08 11.04
CA GLY A 108 15.06 -6.14 9.58
C GLY A 108 13.95 -6.97 8.91
N PRO A 109 13.74 -6.80 7.59
CA PRO A 109 12.69 -7.48 6.87
C PRO A 109 12.79 -8.99 7.15
N LYS A 110 11.80 -9.54 7.86
CA LYS A 110 11.65 -10.99 7.97
C LYS A 110 11.47 -11.48 6.54
N THR A 111 12.48 -12.15 6.02
CA THR A 111 12.45 -12.85 4.74
C THR A 111 11.30 -13.85 4.78
N LEU A 112 10.13 -13.42 4.32
CA LEU A 112 9.03 -14.32 4.00
C LEU A 112 9.47 -15.11 2.78
N THR A 113 10.04 -16.28 3.03
CA THR A 113 10.30 -17.29 2.00
C THR A 113 8.96 -17.76 1.47
N VAL A 114 8.48 -17.11 0.42
CA VAL A 114 7.32 -17.56 -0.35
C VAL A 114 7.75 -18.84 -1.08
N ARG A 115 7.43 -20.00 -0.49
CA ARG A 115 7.49 -21.28 -1.19
C ARG A 115 6.51 -21.22 -2.35
N HIS A 116 7.02 -21.07 -3.57
CA HIS A 116 6.24 -21.20 -4.79
C HIS A 116 5.83 -22.67 -4.94
N THR A 117 4.65 -23.05 -4.46
CA THR A 117 4.00 -24.28 -4.94
C THR A 117 3.45 -23.97 -6.33
N ARG A 118 4.09 -24.54 -7.38
CA ARG A 118 3.55 -24.54 -8.74
C ARG A 118 2.27 -25.38 -8.76
N THR A 119 1.14 -24.77 -8.49
CA THR A 119 -0.16 -25.39 -8.78
C THR A 119 -0.52 -25.00 -10.20
N VAL A 120 -0.19 -25.88 -11.15
CA VAL A 120 -0.68 -25.80 -12.54
C VAL A 120 -2.20 -26.01 -12.48
N PRO A 121 -3.04 -25.06 -12.92
CA PRO A 121 -4.47 -25.31 -13.00
C PRO A 121 -4.74 -26.35 -14.09
N PRO A 122 -5.62 -27.34 -13.86
CA PRO A 122 -6.02 -28.27 -14.90
C PRO A 122 -6.74 -27.52 -16.03
N ARG A 123 -6.34 -27.83 -17.25
CA ARG A 123 -6.91 -27.33 -18.50
C ARG A 123 -8.34 -27.87 -18.65
N ALA A 124 -9.34 -27.10 -18.22
CA ALA A 124 -10.75 -27.44 -18.35
C ALA A 124 -11.45 -26.65 -19.46
N GLU A 125 -12.28 -27.41 -20.18
CA GLU A 125 -13.15 -27.17 -21.31
C GLU A 125 -13.35 -25.76 -21.92
N LEU A 126 -12.93 -25.66 -23.18
CA LEU A 126 -13.79 -25.43 -24.34
C LEU A 126 -15.12 -24.70 -24.07
N TYR A 127 -15.07 -23.40 -24.34
CA TYR A 127 -16.18 -22.51 -24.62
C TYR A 127 -17.09 -23.08 -25.73
N ARG A 128 -18.10 -23.90 -25.38
CA ARG A 128 -19.21 -24.19 -26.31
C ARG A 128 -20.10 -22.95 -26.38
N ARG A 129 -19.96 -22.20 -27.48
CA ARG A 129 -20.94 -21.16 -27.85
C ARG A 129 -22.26 -21.84 -28.22
N PRO A 130 -23.42 -21.35 -27.75
CA PRO A 130 -24.71 -21.79 -28.28
C PRO A 130 -24.84 -21.33 -29.73
N ARG A 131 -25.19 -22.26 -30.63
CA ARG A 131 -25.49 -22.00 -32.03
C ARG A 131 -26.90 -21.42 -32.10
N THR A 132 -27.02 -20.15 -32.41
CA THR A 132 -28.31 -19.50 -32.66
C THR A 132 -28.68 -19.60 -34.13
N ARG A 133 -29.91 -20.09 -34.35
CA ARG A 133 -30.71 -20.17 -35.58
C ARG A 133 -30.45 -21.35 -36.52
#